data_AF-A0A258H1X7-F1
#
_entry.id   AF-A0A258H1X7-F1
#
_cell.length_a   1.000
_cell.length_b   1.000
_cell.length_c   1.000
_cell.angle_alpha   90.00
_cell.angle_beta   90.00
_cell.angle_gamma   90.00
#
_symmetry.space_group_name_H-M   'P 1'
#
loop_
_entity.id
_entity.type
_entity.pdbx_description
1 polymer ?
#
loop_
_entity_poly.entity_id
_entity_poly.type
_entity_poly.pdbx_seq_one_letter_code
_entity_poly.pdbx_strand_id
1 'polypeptide(L)'
;MIKRPYMRWTQDTETAFLLALRQTGTARAAAAAIGRCAQSAYTRRRRQPEFRERWDAMVAEWQAQWIEQRGTKVAETAPRERWDGWSDVRRRAFLRALAETGELAQAAQRVGMSRSAVTRLKARSPEFAAACEAALARALPCLEQVAWERAVEGWDEPIVHGGKVTGTRRRYSETLLRTLLVREQAARQAERVVAAKARTVPEFATRDETDTALLKALDRIAQARRREAVVRADAWQEYERAVIAGERPGLVP
;
A
#
# COMPACT_ATOMS: atom_id res chain seq x y z
N MET A 1 13.90 -5.70 -68.17
CA MET A 1 14.73 -4.82 -67.32
C MET A 1 13.81 -3.84 -66.61
N ILE A 2 13.39 -4.12 -65.37
CA ILE A 2 12.46 -3.26 -64.63
C ILE A 2 13.21 -1.98 -64.24
N LYS A 3 12.95 -0.86 -64.93
CA LYS A 3 13.43 0.45 -64.49
C LYS A 3 12.82 0.71 -63.12
N ARG A 4 13.62 0.77 -62.06
CA ARG A 4 13.14 1.19 -60.73
C ARG A 4 12.67 2.64 -60.86
N PRO A 5 11.36 2.92 -60.90
CA PRO A 5 10.92 4.30 -60.89
C PRO A 5 11.43 4.93 -59.59
N TYR A 6 11.74 6.22 -59.61
CA TYR A 6 12.19 6.95 -58.43
C TYR A 6 13.61 6.61 -57.95
N MET A 7 14.61 6.44 -58.83
CA MET A 7 16.03 6.34 -58.42
C MET A 7 16.69 7.69 -58.09
N ARG A 8 16.21 8.79 -58.67
CA ARG A 8 16.68 10.17 -58.39
C ARG A 8 15.56 11.02 -57.79
N TRP A 9 15.96 11.96 -56.95
CA TRP A 9 15.07 12.83 -56.16
C TRP A 9 14.49 13.92 -57.10
N THR A 10 13.54 13.55 -57.96
CA THR A 10 12.79 14.46 -58.87
C THR A 10 11.57 15.08 -58.17
N GLN A 11 10.91 16.03 -58.82
CA GLN A 11 9.67 16.62 -58.32
C GLN A 11 8.57 15.57 -58.11
N ASP A 12 8.46 14.59 -59.03
CA ASP A 12 7.51 13.49 -58.88
C ASP A 12 7.79 12.61 -57.65
N THR A 13 9.08 12.38 -57.33
CA THR A 13 9.43 11.64 -56.09
C THR A 13 9.12 12.43 -54.83
N GLU A 14 9.24 13.74 -54.90
CA GLU A 14 8.92 14.65 -53.79
C GLU A 14 7.41 14.65 -53.54
N THR A 15 6.60 14.78 -54.60
CA THR A 15 5.15 14.70 -54.51
C THR A 15 4.69 13.33 -54.00
N ALA A 16 5.24 12.23 -54.53
CA ALA A 16 4.91 10.88 -54.07
C ALA A 16 5.30 10.65 -52.60
N PHE A 17 6.45 11.19 -52.17
CA PHE A 17 6.90 11.10 -50.79
C PHE A 17 5.95 11.86 -49.83
N LEU A 18 5.59 13.10 -50.16
CA LEU A 18 4.73 13.93 -49.31
C LEU A 18 3.32 13.36 -49.18
N LEU A 19 2.77 12.80 -50.27
CA LEU A 19 1.49 12.08 -50.24
C LEU A 19 1.56 10.84 -49.35
N ALA A 20 2.64 10.06 -49.43
CA ALA A 20 2.84 8.89 -48.56
C ALA A 20 3.03 9.29 -47.09
N LEU A 21 3.65 10.44 -46.82
CA LEU A 21 3.79 10.98 -45.46
C LEU A 21 2.45 11.38 -44.85
N ARG A 22 1.58 12.01 -45.64
CA ARG A 22 0.21 12.35 -45.22
C ARG A 22 -0.61 11.11 -44.83
N GLN A 23 -0.42 9.99 -45.52
CA GLN A 23 -1.16 8.75 -45.23
C GLN A 23 -0.62 7.99 -44.01
N THR A 24 0.71 7.96 -43.84
CA THR A 24 1.36 7.08 -42.84
C THR A 24 1.80 7.79 -41.56
N GLY A 25 1.89 9.12 -41.57
CA GLY A 25 2.35 9.94 -40.45
C GLY A 25 3.82 9.81 -40.08
N THR A 26 4.56 8.89 -40.72
CA THR A 26 5.96 8.61 -40.40
C THR A 26 6.84 8.66 -41.64
N ALA A 27 7.92 9.42 -41.54
CA ALA A 27 8.91 9.60 -42.60
C ALA A 27 9.49 8.28 -43.12
N ARG A 28 9.66 7.32 -42.22
CA ARG A 28 10.25 6.01 -42.52
C ARG A 28 9.30 5.14 -43.35
N ALA A 29 8.02 5.09 -43.00
CA ALA A 29 7.02 4.37 -43.78
C ALA A 29 6.79 5.03 -45.14
N ALA A 30 6.71 6.37 -45.18
CA ALA A 30 6.60 7.13 -46.41
C ALA A 30 7.78 6.88 -47.37
N ALA A 31 9.01 6.87 -46.86
CA ALA A 31 10.19 6.57 -47.66
C ALA A 31 10.18 5.13 -48.19
N ALA A 32 9.83 4.16 -47.34
CA ALA A 32 9.75 2.76 -47.73
C ALA A 32 8.69 2.54 -48.84
N ALA A 33 7.53 3.20 -48.75
CA ALA A 33 6.46 3.09 -49.74
C ALA A 33 6.88 3.51 -51.15
N ILE A 34 7.80 4.48 -51.27
CA ILE A 34 8.36 4.93 -52.55
C ILE A 34 9.69 4.25 -52.91
N GLY A 35 10.10 3.21 -52.16
CA GLY A 35 11.36 2.48 -52.39
C GLY A 35 12.62 3.28 -52.03
N ARG A 36 12.52 4.21 -51.07
CA ARG A 36 13.61 5.11 -50.63
C ARG A 36 14.01 4.91 -49.18
N CYS A 37 15.24 5.33 -48.87
CA CYS A 37 15.67 5.45 -47.48
C CYS A 37 15.25 6.81 -46.90
N ALA A 38 14.73 6.79 -45.68
CA ALA A 38 14.28 7.98 -44.96
C ALA A 38 15.40 9.03 -44.80
N GLN A 39 16.65 8.57 -44.65
CA GLN A 39 17.82 9.44 -44.51
C GLN A 39 18.02 10.39 -45.70
N SER A 40 17.71 9.93 -46.92
CA SER A 40 17.79 10.79 -48.11
C SER A 40 16.74 11.91 -48.10
N ALA A 41 15.56 11.62 -47.55
CA ALA A 41 14.48 12.59 -47.39
C ALA A 41 14.83 13.65 -46.32
N TYR A 42 15.39 13.24 -45.19
CA TYR A 42 15.93 14.15 -44.16
C TYR A 42 17.08 15.01 -44.68
N THR A 43 18.00 14.43 -45.46
CA THR A 43 19.10 15.18 -46.09
C THR A 43 18.56 16.28 -47.00
N ARG A 44 17.49 16.01 -47.74
CA ARG A 44 16.81 17.00 -48.59
C ARG A 44 16.09 18.06 -47.78
N ARG A 45 15.37 17.68 -46.70
CA ARG A 45 14.71 18.61 -45.75
C ARG A 45 15.69 19.62 -45.15
N ARG A 46 16.95 19.23 -44.96
CA ARG A 46 18.01 20.14 -44.52
C ARG A 46 18.51 21.09 -45.60
N ARG A 47 18.51 20.66 -46.88
CA ARG A 47 19.07 21.43 -48.00
C ARG A 47 18.06 22.34 -48.68
N GLN A 48 16.77 21.98 -48.68
CA GLN A 48 15.71 22.69 -49.38
C GLN A 48 14.66 23.20 -48.38
N PRO A 49 14.61 24.52 -48.12
CA PRO A 49 13.64 25.12 -47.22
C PRO A 49 12.18 24.87 -47.64
N GLU A 50 11.86 24.99 -48.92
CA GLU A 50 10.49 24.78 -49.43
C GLU A 50 9.98 23.35 -49.16
N PHE A 51 10.84 22.35 -49.38
CA PHE A 51 10.49 20.95 -49.10
C PHE A 51 10.25 20.71 -47.61
N ARG A 52 10.99 21.41 -46.74
CA ARG A 52 10.78 21.36 -45.28
C ARG A 52 9.44 21.94 -44.88
N GLU A 53 9.03 23.07 -45.45
CA GLU A 53 7.72 23.67 -45.15
C GLU A 53 6.57 22.77 -45.58
N ARG A 54 6.63 22.20 -46.80
CA ARG A 54 5.63 21.24 -47.28
C ARG A 54 5.59 19.98 -46.41
N TRP A 55 6.75 19.49 -45.99
CA TRP A 55 6.83 18.36 -45.06
C TRP A 55 6.18 18.67 -43.71
N ASP A 56 6.51 19.82 -43.14
CA ASP A 56 6.05 20.22 -41.81
C ASP A 56 4.54 20.49 -41.81
N ALA A 57 4.01 21.08 -42.89
CA ALA A 57 2.58 21.22 -43.12
C ALA A 57 1.87 19.86 -43.15
N MET A 58 2.41 18.87 -43.89
CA MET A 58 1.82 17.53 -43.99
C MET A 58 1.85 16.78 -42.65
N VAL A 59 2.93 16.94 -41.87
CA VAL A 59 3.00 16.36 -40.51
C VAL A 59 2.02 17.05 -39.58
N ALA A 60 1.88 18.38 -39.65
CA ALA A 60 0.93 19.14 -38.83
C ALA A 60 -0.52 18.77 -39.15
N GLU A 61 -0.89 18.64 -40.44
CA GLU A 61 -2.20 18.13 -40.86
C GLU A 61 -2.47 16.73 -40.29
N TRP A 62 -1.51 15.81 -40.43
CA TRP A 62 -1.64 14.46 -39.91
C TRP A 62 -1.74 14.43 -38.37
N GLN A 63 -0.97 15.26 -37.67
CA GLN A 63 -1.04 15.41 -36.22
C GLN A 63 -2.39 15.98 -35.77
N ALA A 64 -2.91 16.99 -36.45
CA ALA A 64 -4.22 17.57 -36.16
C ALA A 64 -5.34 16.52 -36.34
N GLN A 65 -5.32 15.76 -37.44
CA GLN A 65 -6.28 14.67 -37.68
C GLN A 65 -6.13 13.53 -36.66
N TRP A 66 -4.90 13.19 -36.27
CA TRP A 66 -4.65 12.17 -35.25
C TRP A 66 -5.12 12.62 -33.86
N ILE A 67 -4.92 13.89 -33.50
CA ILE A 67 -5.45 14.50 -32.26
C ILE A 67 -6.98 14.51 -32.29
N GLU A 68 -7.61 14.82 -33.42
CA GLU A 68 -9.06 14.84 -33.54
C GLU A 68 -9.68 13.43 -33.44
N GLN A 69 -9.09 12.42 -34.09
CA GLN A 69 -9.61 11.05 -34.14
C GLN A 69 -9.27 10.20 -32.92
N ARG A 70 -8.13 10.46 -32.26
CA ARG A 70 -7.61 9.66 -31.12
C ARG A 70 -7.31 10.47 -29.88
N GLY A 71 -7.62 11.76 -29.88
CA GLY A 71 -7.56 12.64 -28.71
C GLY A 71 -8.56 12.22 -27.66
N THR A 72 -8.23 11.15 -26.93
CA THR A 72 -8.78 10.97 -25.59
C THR A 72 -8.28 12.19 -24.82
N LYS A 73 -9.18 13.08 -24.37
CA LYS A 73 -8.79 14.16 -23.45
C LYS A 73 -7.97 13.49 -22.36
N VAL A 74 -6.68 13.82 -22.28
CA VAL A 74 -5.87 13.41 -21.14
C VAL A 74 -6.57 14.04 -19.96
N ALA A 75 -7.33 13.23 -19.21
CA ALA A 75 -7.86 13.65 -17.94
C ALA A 75 -6.65 14.15 -17.17
N GLU A 76 -6.67 15.44 -16.84
CA GLU A 76 -5.68 16.14 -16.03
C GLU A 76 -5.21 15.16 -14.95
N THR A 77 -3.96 14.70 -15.11
CA THR A 77 -3.47 13.54 -14.37
C THR A 77 -3.65 13.80 -12.89
N ALA A 78 -4.54 13.04 -12.26
CA ALA A 78 -4.61 13.00 -10.80
C ALA A 78 -3.18 12.86 -10.27
N PRO A 79 -2.79 13.63 -9.24
CA PRO A 79 -1.43 13.59 -8.71
C PRO A 79 -1.05 12.13 -8.47
N ARG A 80 0.10 11.69 -9.03
CA ARG A 80 0.64 10.34 -8.81
C ARG A 80 0.50 10.04 -7.32
N GLU A 81 -0.17 8.95 -6.96
CA GLU A 81 -0.45 8.59 -5.57
C GLU A 81 0.81 8.81 -4.75
N ARG A 82 0.72 9.72 -3.78
CA ARG A 82 1.87 10.07 -2.96
C ARG A 82 2.34 8.80 -2.28
N TRP A 83 3.61 8.45 -2.52
CA TRP A 83 4.30 7.31 -1.90
C TRP A 83 4.28 7.36 -0.35
N ASP A 84 3.98 8.53 0.23
CA ASP A 84 3.81 8.74 1.67
C ASP A 84 2.65 7.93 2.29
N GLY A 85 1.92 7.16 1.48
CA GLY A 85 0.83 6.29 1.90
C GLY A 85 -0.46 7.06 2.16
N TRP A 86 -0.50 8.38 1.99
CA TRP A 86 -1.69 9.21 2.15
C TRP A 86 -2.33 9.53 0.80
N SER A 87 -3.00 8.53 0.23
CA SER A 87 -3.92 8.71 -0.90
C SER A 87 -5.16 9.50 -0.48
N ASP A 88 -5.82 10.15 -1.43
CA ASP A 88 -7.06 10.89 -1.16
C ASP A 88 -8.19 9.98 -0.68
N VAL A 89 -8.15 8.69 -1.06
CA VAL A 89 -9.05 7.66 -0.52
C VAL A 89 -8.80 7.48 0.97
N ARG A 90 -7.55 7.32 1.40
CA ARG A 90 -7.20 7.19 2.83
C ARG A 90 -7.49 8.46 3.63
N ARG A 91 -7.28 9.65 3.06
CA ARG A 91 -7.66 10.92 3.71
C ARG A 91 -9.15 11.01 3.98
N ARG A 92 -9.98 10.67 2.98
CA ARG A 92 -11.44 10.67 3.14
C ARG A 92 -11.91 9.60 4.12
N ALA A 93 -11.34 8.41 4.07
CA ALA A 93 -11.62 7.34 5.04
C ALA A 93 -11.24 7.76 6.47
N PHE A 94 -10.10 8.44 6.63
CA PHE A 94 -9.64 8.95 7.91
C PHE A 94 -10.58 10.02 8.47
N LEU A 95 -10.98 11.01 7.65
CA LEU A 95 -11.89 12.07 8.08
C LEU A 95 -13.27 11.53 8.46
N ARG A 96 -13.76 10.49 7.76
CA ARG A 96 -14.99 9.79 8.14
C ARG A 96 -14.83 9.10 9.49
N ALA A 97 -13.75 8.34 9.67
CA ALA A 97 -13.46 7.67 10.93
C ALA A 97 -13.33 8.67 12.09
N LEU A 98 -12.70 9.83 11.86
CA LEU A 98 -12.55 10.90 12.85
C LEU A 98 -13.89 11.50 13.26
N ALA A 99 -14.81 11.70 12.30
CA ALA A 99 -16.17 12.17 12.57
C ALA A 99 -17.05 11.11 13.28
N GLU A 100 -16.66 9.84 13.29
CA GLU A 100 -17.37 8.79 14.03
C GLU A 100 -16.82 8.61 15.44
N THR A 101 -15.49 8.64 15.59
CA THR A 101 -14.82 8.30 16.86
C THR A 101 -14.54 9.51 17.74
N GLY A 102 -14.39 10.71 17.17
CA GLY A 102 -13.90 11.90 17.89
C GLY A 102 -12.44 11.80 18.35
N GLU A 103 -11.84 10.61 18.32
CA GLU A 103 -10.45 10.39 18.72
C GLU A 103 -9.52 10.16 17.52
N LEU A 104 -8.46 10.97 17.47
CA LEU A 104 -7.49 10.98 16.37
C LEU A 104 -6.64 9.71 16.30
N ALA A 105 -6.31 9.09 17.44
CA ALA A 105 -5.54 7.85 17.49
C ALA A 105 -6.36 6.66 16.94
N GLN A 106 -7.61 6.51 17.40
CA GLN A 106 -8.52 5.48 16.90
C GLN A 106 -8.81 5.64 15.40
N ALA A 107 -9.07 6.87 14.95
CA ALA A 107 -9.28 7.16 13.53
C ALA A 107 -8.07 6.81 12.66
N ALA A 108 -6.85 7.09 13.14
CA ALA A 108 -5.62 6.72 12.45
C ALA A 108 -5.45 5.20 12.35
N GLN A 109 -5.72 4.48 13.44
CA GLN A 109 -5.63 3.02 13.47
C GLN A 109 -6.60 2.37 12.48
N ARG A 110 -7.83 2.89 12.35
CA ARG A 110 -8.83 2.40 11.38
C ARG A 110 -8.38 2.49 9.92
N VAL A 111 -7.50 3.43 9.59
CA VAL A 111 -6.92 3.56 8.24
C VAL A 111 -5.51 2.96 8.11
N GLY A 112 -5.04 2.23 9.13
CA GLY A 112 -3.71 1.62 9.15
C GLY A 112 -2.57 2.64 9.26
N MET A 113 -2.82 3.81 9.84
CA MET A 113 -1.84 4.88 10.03
C MET A 113 -1.51 5.08 11.52
N SER A 114 -0.30 5.58 11.79
CA SER A 114 0.05 6.02 13.14
C SER A 114 -0.51 7.42 13.43
N ARG A 115 -0.80 7.69 14.70
CA ARG A 115 -1.15 9.05 15.17
C ARG A 115 -0.09 10.07 14.75
N SER A 116 1.18 9.72 14.84
CA SER A 116 2.30 10.58 14.46
C SER A 116 2.32 10.92 12.96
N ALA A 117 1.92 9.99 12.08
CA ALA A 117 1.76 10.26 10.65
C ALA A 117 0.65 11.29 10.38
N VAL A 118 -0.48 11.19 11.09
CA VAL A 118 -1.58 12.17 11.00
C VAL A 118 -1.12 13.54 11.46
N THR A 119 -0.48 13.66 12.63
CA THR A 119 0.03 14.95 13.14
C THR A 119 1.00 15.60 12.15
N ARG A 120 1.89 14.79 11.56
CA ARG A 120 2.84 15.27 10.54
C ARG A 120 2.13 15.73 9.26
N LEU A 121 1.02 15.10 8.89
CA LEU A 121 0.20 15.54 7.75
C LEU A 121 -0.55 16.84 8.07
N LYS A 122 -1.17 16.96 9.26
CA LYS A 122 -1.82 18.20 9.72
C LYS A 122 -0.85 19.39 9.71
N ALA A 123 0.38 19.20 10.17
CA ALA A 123 1.39 20.27 10.20
C ALA A 123 1.82 20.76 8.81
N ARG A 124 1.73 19.90 7.78
CA ARG A 124 2.18 20.21 6.41
C ARG A 124 1.05 20.62 5.47
N SER A 125 -0.20 20.35 5.83
CA SER A 125 -1.39 20.64 5.01
C SER A 125 -2.46 21.34 5.85
N PRO A 126 -2.54 22.68 5.76
CA PRO A 126 -3.54 23.48 6.47
C PRO A 126 -4.98 23.07 6.11
N GLU A 127 -5.23 22.75 4.84
CA GLU A 127 -6.53 22.27 4.36
C GLU A 127 -6.96 20.96 5.06
N PHE A 128 -6.02 20.01 5.19
CA PHE A 128 -6.29 18.77 5.89
C PHE A 128 -6.50 19.00 7.39
N ALA A 129 -5.75 19.92 8.00
CA ALA A 129 -5.97 20.31 9.38
C ALA A 129 -7.38 20.89 9.60
N ALA A 130 -7.83 21.83 8.74
CA ALA A 130 -9.18 22.39 8.79
C ALA A 130 -10.26 21.31 8.61
N ALA A 131 -10.05 20.36 7.68
CA ALA A 131 -10.96 19.24 7.50
C ALA A 131 -11.03 18.33 8.74
N CYS A 132 -9.92 18.14 9.46
CA CYS A 132 -9.91 17.40 10.72
C CYS A 132 -10.72 18.11 11.80
N GLU A 133 -10.57 19.43 11.94
CA GLU A 133 -11.35 20.21 12.91
C GLU A 133 -12.85 20.17 12.57
N ALA A 134 -13.22 20.28 11.30
CA ALA A 134 -14.60 20.14 10.86
C ALA A 134 -15.16 18.72 11.12
N ALA A 135 -14.34 17.69 10.99
CA ALA A 135 -14.74 16.32 11.31
C ALA A 135 -14.93 16.14 12.82
N LEU A 136 -14.04 16.69 13.65
CA LEU A 136 -14.17 16.67 15.12
C LEU A 136 -15.41 17.42 15.58
N ALA A 137 -15.75 18.55 14.96
CA ALA A 137 -16.97 19.29 15.26
C ALA A 137 -18.26 18.50 14.94
N ARG A 138 -18.18 17.53 14.02
CA ARG A 138 -19.30 16.62 13.67
C ARG A 138 -19.28 15.32 14.48
N ALA A 139 -18.22 15.08 15.25
CA ALA A 139 -18.13 13.87 16.05
C ALA A 139 -19.21 13.87 17.12
N LEU A 140 -19.99 12.79 17.15
CA LEU A 140 -20.92 12.57 18.24
C LEU A 140 -20.10 12.42 19.54
N PRO A 141 -20.54 13.03 20.65
CA PRO A 141 -19.86 12.83 21.92
C PRO A 141 -19.82 11.33 22.22
N CYS A 142 -18.65 10.82 22.60
CA CYS A 142 -18.53 9.42 22.93
C CYS A 142 -19.43 9.11 24.14
N LEU A 143 -19.85 7.84 24.29
CA LEU A 143 -20.66 7.43 25.44
C LEU A 143 -20.02 7.82 26.77
N GLU A 144 -18.70 7.88 26.81
CA GLU A 144 -17.90 8.21 27.99
C GLU A 144 -18.02 9.70 28.32
N GLN A 145 -18.01 10.56 27.30
CA GLN A 145 -18.25 11.98 27.45
C GLN A 145 -19.69 12.25 27.90
N VAL A 146 -20.69 11.61 27.27
CA VAL A 146 -22.10 11.73 27.71
C VAL A 146 -22.28 11.20 29.14
N ALA A 147 -21.61 10.11 29.50
CA ALA A 147 -21.64 9.58 30.85
C ALA A 147 -21.00 10.54 31.86
N TRP A 148 -19.89 11.18 31.47
CA TRP A 148 -19.20 12.17 32.30
C TRP A 148 -20.05 13.43 32.50
N GLU A 149 -20.64 13.99 31.43
CA GLU A 149 -21.54 15.14 31.50
C GLU A 149 -22.71 14.84 32.45
N ARG A 150 -23.36 13.67 32.32
CA ARG A 150 -24.46 13.26 33.20
C ARG A 150 -24.04 12.97 34.65
N ALA A 151 -22.80 12.53 34.86
CA ALA A 151 -22.28 12.20 36.18
C ALA A 151 -21.79 13.45 36.93
N VAL A 152 -21.12 14.36 36.23
CA VAL A 152 -20.38 15.50 36.82
C VAL A 152 -21.13 16.81 36.65
N GLU A 153 -21.59 17.14 35.43
CA GLU A 153 -22.34 18.38 35.17
C GLU A 153 -23.84 18.23 35.52
N GLY A 154 -24.32 16.99 35.48
CA GLY A 154 -25.70 16.61 35.72
C GLY A 154 -26.60 16.86 34.50
N TRP A 155 -27.86 16.49 34.61
CA TRP A 155 -28.87 16.71 33.58
C TRP A 155 -30.16 17.28 34.18
N ASP A 156 -30.92 18.01 33.38
CA ASP A 156 -32.18 18.60 33.81
C ASP A 156 -33.32 17.59 33.65
N GLU A 157 -33.79 17.08 34.78
CA GLU A 157 -34.94 16.18 34.85
C GLU A 157 -36.23 17.00 34.98
N PRO A 158 -37.19 16.86 34.04
CA PRO A 158 -38.45 17.56 34.12
C PRO A 158 -39.30 17.01 35.27
N ILE A 159 -39.75 17.89 36.16
CA ILE A 159 -40.72 17.56 37.20
C ILE A 159 -42.11 17.65 36.58
N VAL A 160 -42.77 16.51 36.39
CA VAL A 160 -44.13 16.44 35.86
C VAL A 160 -45.12 16.31 37.02
N HIS A 161 -46.09 17.22 37.09
CA HIS A 161 -47.19 17.16 38.04
C HIS A 161 -48.51 17.38 37.31
N GLY A 162 -49.49 16.49 37.51
CA GLY A 162 -50.79 16.57 36.84
C GLY A 162 -50.74 16.55 35.30
N GLY A 163 -49.75 15.87 34.71
CA GLY A 163 -49.55 15.82 33.26
C GLY A 163 -48.90 17.07 32.63
N LYS A 164 -48.48 18.05 33.44
CA LYS A 164 -47.77 19.25 32.98
C LYS A 164 -46.37 19.32 33.59
N VAL A 165 -45.37 19.69 32.78
CA VAL A 165 -44.02 19.97 33.28
C VAL A 165 -44.08 21.25 34.13
N THR A 166 -43.85 21.10 35.43
CA THR A 166 -44.03 22.16 36.44
C THR A 166 -42.68 22.81 36.81
N GLY A 167 -41.56 22.18 36.45
CA GLY A 167 -40.22 22.72 36.64
C GLY A 167 -39.14 21.73 36.20
N THR A 168 -37.87 22.08 36.40
CA THR A 168 -36.72 21.20 36.17
C THR A 168 -35.92 21.05 37.45
N ARG A 169 -35.36 19.86 37.70
CA ARG A 169 -34.35 19.64 38.72
C ARG A 169 -33.06 19.14 38.11
N ARG A 170 -31.93 19.69 38.54
CA ARG A 170 -30.62 19.16 38.16
C ARG A 170 -30.37 17.84 38.90
N ARG A 171 -30.04 16.78 38.15
CA ARG A 171 -29.74 15.44 38.69
C ARG A 171 -28.37 14.98 38.23
N TYR A 172 -27.67 14.28 39.12
CA TYR A 172 -26.37 13.68 38.87
C TYR A 172 -26.52 12.16 38.93
N SER A 173 -25.77 11.45 38.08
CA SER A 173 -25.77 9.99 38.08
C SER A 173 -24.58 9.44 38.85
N GLU A 174 -24.79 9.08 40.12
CA GLU A 174 -23.75 8.48 40.98
C GLU A 174 -23.25 7.13 40.44
N THR A 175 -24.13 6.35 39.80
CA THR A 175 -23.75 5.07 39.18
C THR A 175 -22.78 5.27 38.02
N LEU A 176 -23.01 6.29 37.18
CA LEU A 176 -22.09 6.63 36.09
C LEU A 176 -20.78 7.19 36.65
N LEU A 177 -20.84 8.04 37.68
CA LEU A 177 -19.64 8.55 38.37
C LEU A 177 -18.77 7.42 38.92
N ARG A 178 -19.40 6.46 39.62
CA ARG A 178 -18.73 5.26 40.14
C ARG A 178 -18.11 4.42 39.04
N THR A 179 -18.82 4.22 37.93
CA THR A 179 -18.34 3.43 36.79
C THR A 179 -17.11 4.07 36.14
N LEU A 180 -17.14 5.40 35.95
CA LEU A 180 -16.00 6.16 35.43
C LEU A 180 -14.78 6.06 36.36
N LEU A 181 -14.99 6.19 37.68
CA LEU A 181 -13.91 6.08 38.67
C LEU A 181 -13.27 4.68 38.67
N VAL A 182 -14.09 3.61 38.67
CA VAL A 182 -13.59 2.23 38.65
C VAL A 182 -12.77 1.97 37.38
N ARG A 183 -13.24 2.47 36.23
CA ARG A 183 -12.50 2.34 34.97
C ARG A 183 -11.16 3.08 35.03
N GLU A 184 -11.12 4.30 35.56
CA GLU A 184 -9.89 5.07 35.68
C GLU A 184 -8.88 4.37 36.59
N GLN A 185 -9.34 3.84 37.73
CA GLN A 185 -8.51 3.05 38.64
C GLN A 185 -7.94 1.79 37.95
N ALA A 186 -8.77 1.09 37.18
CA ALA A 186 -8.34 -0.07 36.40
C ALA A 186 -7.30 0.31 35.34
N ALA A 187 -7.49 1.43 34.62
CA ALA A 187 -6.53 1.92 33.64
C ALA A 187 -5.18 2.27 34.28
N ARG A 188 -5.19 3.02 35.39
CA ARG A 188 -3.98 3.33 36.17
C ARG A 188 -3.29 2.05 36.66
N GLN A 189 -4.05 1.05 37.11
CA GLN A 189 -3.49 -0.22 37.54
C GLN A 189 -2.86 -0.99 36.37
N ALA A 190 -3.49 -1.00 35.20
CA ALA A 190 -2.94 -1.62 34.00
C ALA A 190 -1.63 -0.94 33.57
N GLU A 191 -1.58 0.39 33.57
CA GLU A 191 -0.35 1.15 33.29
C GLU A 191 0.77 0.82 34.27
N ARG A 192 0.46 0.69 35.58
CA ARG A 192 1.43 0.28 36.59
C ARG A 192 1.97 -1.12 36.32
N VAL A 193 1.11 -2.07 35.93
CA VAL A 193 1.50 -3.43 35.56
C VAL A 193 2.40 -3.42 34.32
N VAL A 194 2.05 -2.65 33.29
CA VAL A 194 2.87 -2.50 32.07
C VAL A 194 4.22 -1.87 32.41
N ALA A 195 4.26 -0.82 33.21
CA ALA A 195 5.49 -0.18 33.65
C ALA A 195 6.36 -1.11 34.51
N ALA A 196 5.75 -1.92 35.37
CA ALA A 196 6.45 -2.95 36.14
C ALA A 196 7.05 -4.02 35.21
N LYS A 197 6.28 -4.51 34.24
CA LYS A 197 6.77 -5.46 33.21
C LYS A 197 7.86 -4.87 32.33
N ALA A 198 7.80 -3.58 32.00
CA ALA A 198 8.83 -2.90 31.21
C ALA A 198 10.13 -2.71 32.01
N ARG A 199 10.04 -2.59 33.34
CA ARG A 199 11.22 -2.55 34.24
C ARG A 199 11.86 -3.92 34.41
N THR A 200 11.07 -4.99 34.37
CA THR A 200 11.61 -6.35 34.33
C THR A 200 12.12 -6.63 32.91
N VAL A 201 13.39 -6.35 32.66
CA VAL A 201 14.08 -6.88 31.47
C VAL A 201 14.10 -8.40 31.65
N PRO A 202 13.49 -9.20 30.76
CA PRO A 202 13.72 -10.64 30.78
C PRO A 202 15.23 -10.82 30.67
N GLU A 203 15.84 -11.53 31.61
CA GLU A 203 17.23 -11.92 31.52
C GLU A 203 17.33 -12.89 30.35
N PHE A 204 17.51 -12.35 29.14
CA PHE A 204 17.67 -13.15 27.94
C PHE A 204 18.98 -13.90 28.12
N ALA A 205 18.91 -15.24 28.06
CA ALA A 205 20.10 -16.08 28.06
C ALA A 205 21.10 -15.49 27.06
N THR A 206 22.34 -15.31 27.51
CA THR A 206 23.39 -14.77 26.67
C THR A 206 23.60 -15.70 25.46
N ARG A 207 24.19 -15.17 24.39
CA ARG A 207 24.47 -15.95 23.18
C ARG A 207 25.27 -17.22 23.51
N ASP A 208 26.20 -17.12 24.44
CA ASP A 208 27.04 -18.25 24.87
C ASP A 208 26.23 -19.31 25.63
N GLU A 209 25.26 -18.90 26.45
CA GLU A 209 24.34 -19.81 27.16
C GLU A 209 23.38 -20.51 26.21
N THR A 210 22.91 -19.82 25.17
CA THR A 210 22.06 -20.43 24.13
C THR A 210 22.86 -21.35 23.22
N ASP A 211 24.07 -20.97 22.81
CA ASP A 211 24.95 -21.78 21.99
C ASP A 211 25.36 -23.07 22.74
N THR A 212 25.69 -22.99 24.03
CA THR A 212 25.99 -24.18 24.84
C THR A 212 24.78 -25.10 25.01
N ALA A 213 23.57 -24.55 25.17
CA ALA A 213 22.34 -25.33 25.23
C ALA A 213 22.03 -26.04 23.89
N LEU A 214 22.22 -25.33 22.77
CA LEU A 214 22.05 -25.88 21.41
C LEU A 214 23.08 -26.98 21.13
N LEU A 215 24.35 -26.79 21.49
CA LEU A 215 25.39 -27.79 21.33
C LEU A 215 25.09 -29.06 22.14
N LYS A 216 24.62 -28.92 23.39
CA LYS A 216 24.18 -30.06 24.22
C LYS A 216 22.96 -30.79 23.63
N ALA A 217 22.08 -30.09 22.92
CA ALA A 217 20.95 -30.70 22.23
C ALA A 217 21.41 -31.46 20.97
N LEU A 218 22.30 -30.87 20.19
CA LEU A 218 22.89 -31.49 18.99
C LEU A 218 23.69 -32.75 19.34
N ASP A 219 24.47 -32.72 20.43
CA ASP A 219 25.24 -33.89 20.85
C ASP A 219 24.32 -35.05 21.26
N ARG A 220 23.22 -34.77 21.97
CA ARG A 220 22.20 -35.78 22.29
C ARG A 220 21.59 -36.42 21.03
N ILE A 221 21.28 -35.61 20.01
CA ILE A 221 20.77 -36.11 18.73
C ILE A 221 21.82 -36.95 18.01
N ALA A 222 23.09 -36.51 18.00
CA ALA A 222 24.18 -37.25 17.38
C ALA A 222 24.42 -38.60 18.08
N GLN A 223 24.39 -38.63 19.41
CA GLN A 223 24.49 -39.86 20.19
C GLN A 223 23.33 -40.82 19.91
N ALA A 224 22.09 -40.32 19.83
CA ALA A 224 20.94 -41.13 19.47
C ALA A 224 21.11 -41.77 18.08
N ARG A 225 21.52 -40.99 17.07
CA ARG A 225 21.78 -41.50 15.72
C ARG A 225 22.94 -42.50 15.65
N ARG A 226 23.99 -42.33 16.45
CA ARG A 226 25.08 -43.32 16.54
C ARG A 226 24.58 -44.64 17.11
N ARG A 227 23.73 -44.60 18.15
CA ARG A 227 23.12 -45.81 18.72
C ARG A 227 22.23 -46.51 17.69
N GLU A 228 21.38 -45.76 16.99
CA GLU A 228 20.55 -46.30 15.92
C GLU A 228 21.39 -46.91 14.79
N ALA A 229 22.52 -46.29 14.43
CA ALA A 229 23.42 -46.81 13.42
C ALA A 229 24.11 -48.12 13.84
N VAL A 230 24.49 -48.25 15.12
CA VAL A 230 25.03 -49.50 15.66
C VAL A 230 23.98 -50.61 15.63
N VAL A 231 22.77 -50.33 16.14
CA VAL A 231 21.66 -51.30 16.11
C VAL A 231 21.35 -51.72 14.67
N ARG A 232 21.34 -50.76 13.72
CA ARG A 232 21.15 -51.06 12.30
C ARG A 232 22.29 -51.91 11.74
N ALA A 233 23.55 -51.62 12.08
CA ALA A 233 24.69 -52.40 11.63
C ALA A 233 24.68 -53.84 12.18
N ASP A 234 24.33 -54.01 13.46
CA ASP A 234 24.20 -55.32 14.10
C ASP A 234 23.08 -56.14 13.42
N ALA A 235 21.93 -55.51 13.14
CA ALA A 235 20.84 -56.14 12.38
C ALA A 235 21.26 -56.56 10.97
N TRP A 236 22.10 -55.77 10.29
CA TRP A 236 22.67 -56.15 8.99
C TRP A 236 23.62 -57.35 9.09
N GLN A 237 24.46 -57.42 10.13
CA GLN A 237 25.36 -58.56 10.33
C GLN A 237 24.59 -59.85 10.64
N GLU A 238 23.53 -59.76 11.44
CA GLU A 238 22.64 -60.90 11.70
C GLU A 238 21.93 -61.37 10.43
N TYR A 239 21.45 -60.44 9.61
CA TYR A 239 20.88 -60.73 8.30
C TYR A 239 21.88 -61.45 7.38
N GLU A 240 23.11 -60.94 7.27
CA GLU A 240 24.17 -61.57 6.46
C GLU A 240 24.50 -63.00 6.96
N ARG A 241 24.58 -63.20 8.27
CA ARG A 241 24.81 -64.54 8.86
C ARG A 241 23.68 -65.51 8.53
N ALA A 242 22.42 -65.07 8.62
CA ALA A 242 21.25 -65.88 8.29
C ALA A 242 21.22 -66.24 6.79
N VAL A 243 21.57 -65.30 5.91
CA VAL A 243 21.70 -65.55 4.47
C VAL A 243 22.80 -66.58 4.17
N ILE A 244 23.97 -66.45 4.80
CA ILE A 244 25.09 -67.41 4.62
C ILE A 244 24.72 -68.80 5.15
N ALA A 245 23.93 -68.90 6.21
CA ALA A 245 23.44 -70.15 6.76
C ALA A 245 22.34 -70.84 5.92
N GLY A 246 21.85 -70.19 4.84
CA GLY A 246 20.83 -70.73 3.95
C GLY A 246 19.39 -70.51 4.43
N GLU A 247 19.18 -69.71 5.47
CA GLU A 247 17.85 -69.30 5.93
C GLU A 247 17.33 -68.13 5.07
N ARG A 248 16.01 -67.97 4.97
CA ARG A 248 15.38 -66.79 4.33
C ARG A 248 14.94 -65.80 5.41
N PRO A 249 15.83 -64.89 5.89
CA PRO A 249 15.44 -63.87 6.85
C PRO A 249 14.44 -62.88 6.24
N GLY A 250 13.56 -62.33 7.09
CA GLY A 250 12.64 -61.24 6.72
C GLY A 250 13.38 -59.93 6.42
N LEU A 251 12.68 -58.97 5.81
CA LEU A 251 13.25 -57.65 5.46
C LEU A 251 13.75 -56.92 6.72
N VAL A 252 14.99 -56.41 6.68
CA VAL A 252 15.55 -55.55 7.74
C VAL A 252 14.76 -54.22 7.80
N PRO A 253 14.41 -53.70 8.99
CA PRO A 253 13.72 -52.41 9.15
C PRO A 253 14.61 -51.18 8.88
#